data_AF-A0A975WEL9-F1
#
_entry.id   AF-A0A975WEL9-F1
#
_cell.length_a   1.000
_cell.length_b   1.000
_cell.length_c   1.000
_cell.angle_alpha   90.00
_cell.angle_beta   90.00
_cell.angle_gamma   90.00
#
_symmetry.space_group_name_H-M   'P 1'
#
loop_
_entity.id
_entity.type
_entity.pdbx_description
1 polymer ?
#
loop_
_entity_poly.entity_id
_entity_poly.type
_entity_poly.pdbx_seq_one_letter_code
_entity_poly.pdbx_strand_id
1 'polypeptide(L)'
;MTVQATEFSRSWIMSRAWHYVRIWRCAPTAGTLSRALKYAWGDMKARMQGLRLTDELSGNDQELAALEAKEFTTAAERDRIGFLRTAVAHEKSEGDYAEKRGLIEAAPCTVTFIKADGTRRIMRTEPGRLIAKGDKATRAGQRATKTRKARHPNLLPVWDAEAQAPRSVNLATVTRVVVDGSTHEFRAN
;
A
#
# COMPACT_ATOMS: atom_id res chain seq x y z
N MET A 1 -13.59 10.90 22.44
CA MET A 1 -12.83 9.79 23.07
C MET A 1 -11.47 9.74 22.39
N THR A 2 -10.45 10.27 23.05
CA THR A 2 -9.06 10.32 22.58
C THR A 2 -8.48 8.91 22.61
N VAL A 3 -8.13 8.38 21.44
CA VAL A 3 -7.38 7.13 21.32
C VAL A 3 -5.99 7.42 21.85
N GLN A 4 -5.72 7.06 23.11
CA GLN A 4 -4.37 7.08 23.64
C GLN A 4 -3.50 6.20 22.76
N ALA A 5 -2.36 6.75 22.32
CA ALA A 5 -1.28 6.01 21.70
C ALA A 5 -1.00 4.78 22.57
N THR A 6 -1.35 3.59 22.09
CA THR A 6 -1.17 2.35 22.83
C THR A 6 0.32 2.07 22.93
N GLU A 7 0.92 2.58 24.01
CA GLU A 7 2.20 2.17 24.54
C GLU A 7 2.31 0.64 24.55
N PHE A 8 3.47 0.16 24.11
CA PHE A 8 4.03 -1.19 24.22
C PHE A 8 3.26 -2.19 25.11
N SER A 9 2.13 -2.70 24.62
CA SER A 9 1.34 -3.67 25.37
C SER A 9 1.98 -5.05 25.29
N ARG A 10 2.67 -5.45 26.37
CA ARG A 10 3.23 -6.80 26.53
C ARG A 10 2.14 -7.88 26.41
N SER A 11 0.93 -7.60 26.91
CA SER A 11 -0.20 -8.53 26.81
C SER A 11 -0.64 -8.77 25.37
N TRP A 12 -0.57 -7.74 24.51
CA TRP A 12 -0.81 -7.89 23.08
C TRP A 12 0.23 -8.78 22.41
N ILE A 13 1.53 -8.53 22.68
CA ILE A 13 2.63 -9.31 22.10
C ILE A 13 2.51 -10.79 22.51
N MET A 14 2.23 -11.05 23.78
CA MET A 14 2.05 -12.42 24.30
C MET A 14 0.83 -13.10 23.67
N SER A 15 -0.31 -12.41 23.58
CA SER A 15 -1.53 -12.96 22.95
C SER A 15 -1.29 -13.29 21.47
N ARG A 16 -0.58 -12.41 20.76
CA ARG A 16 -0.24 -12.60 19.34
C ARG A 16 0.77 -13.73 19.14
N ALA A 17 1.75 -13.87 20.03
CA ALA A 17 2.70 -14.99 20.00
C ALA A 17 1.98 -16.33 20.21
N TRP A 18 1.07 -16.43 21.19
CA TRP A 18 0.27 -17.64 21.39
C TRP A 18 -0.62 -17.97 20.19
N HIS A 19 -1.16 -16.96 19.52
CA HIS A 19 -1.89 -17.14 18.27
C HIS A 19 -1.02 -17.78 17.17
N TYR A 20 0.23 -17.34 16.99
CA TYR A 20 1.15 -17.97 16.05
C TYR A 20 1.47 -19.42 16.40
N VAL A 21 1.75 -19.72 17.68
CA VAL A 21 2.01 -21.09 18.13
C VAL A 21 0.83 -22.02 17.80
N ARG A 22 -0.41 -21.54 17.96
CA ARG A 22 -1.62 -22.30 17.59
C ARG A 22 -1.75 -22.50 16.08
N ILE A 23 -1.50 -21.47 15.27
CA ILE A 23 -1.58 -21.55 13.80
C ILE A 23 -0.51 -22.49 13.23
N TRP A 24 0.69 -22.49 13.79
CA TRP A 24 1.79 -23.33 13.33
C TRP A 24 1.59 -24.82 13.63
N ARG A 25 0.54 -25.19 14.40
CA ARG A 25 0.19 -26.58 14.75
C ARG A 25 1.38 -27.41 15.24
N CYS A 26 2.28 -26.76 15.96
CA CYS A 26 3.50 -27.36 16.50
C CYS A 26 3.42 -27.44 18.03
N ALA A 27 4.12 -28.41 18.63
CA ALA A 27 4.24 -28.49 20.08
C ALA A 27 4.83 -27.16 20.64
N PRO A 28 4.26 -26.63 21.73
CA PRO A 28 4.77 -25.42 22.37
C PRO A 28 6.07 -25.76 23.11
N THR A 29 7.18 -25.54 22.42
CA THR A 29 8.52 -25.60 22.99
C THR A 29 9.04 -24.19 23.20
N ALA A 30 10.08 -24.03 24.03
CA ALA A 30 10.73 -22.74 24.21
C ALA A 30 11.20 -22.12 22.88
N GLY A 31 11.65 -22.95 21.93
CA GLY A 31 12.06 -22.52 20.59
C GLY A 31 10.90 -21.99 19.74
N THR A 32 9.76 -22.69 19.72
CA THR A 32 8.57 -22.26 18.97
C THR A 32 7.95 -20.99 19.57
N LEU A 33 7.91 -20.87 20.90
CA LEU A 33 7.45 -19.65 21.57
C LEU A 33 8.39 -18.46 21.31
N SER A 34 9.72 -18.65 21.39
CA SER A 34 10.71 -17.61 21.08
C SER A 34 10.56 -17.10 19.64
N ARG A 35 10.33 -18.00 18.68
CA ARG A 35 10.07 -17.63 17.29
C ARG A 35 8.76 -16.84 17.18
N ALA A 36 7.68 -17.29 17.82
CA ALA A 36 6.39 -16.61 17.80
C ALA A 36 6.45 -15.19 18.39
N LEU A 37 7.22 -14.98 19.46
CA LEU A 37 7.47 -13.67 20.05
C LEU A 37 8.19 -12.72 19.09
N LYS A 38 9.19 -13.21 18.35
CA LYS A 38 9.90 -12.42 17.33
C LYS A 38 8.96 -11.97 16.20
N TYR A 39 8.04 -12.83 15.77
CA TYR A 39 7.03 -12.48 14.77
C TYR A 39 6.02 -11.45 15.30
N ALA A 40 5.47 -11.68 16.50
CA ALA A 40 4.57 -10.74 17.15
C ALA A 40 5.19 -9.35 17.35
N TRP A 41 6.48 -9.31 17.70
CA TRP A 41 7.24 -8.07 17.78
C TRP A 41 7.42 -7.36 16.44
N GLY A 42 7.66 -8.12 15.35
CA GLY A 42 7.70 -7.60 13.99
C GLY A 42 6.38 -6.96 13.56
N ASP A 43 5.26 -7.65 13.82
CA ASP A 43 3.90 -7.12 13.57
C ASP A 43 3.65 -5.83 14.35
N MET A 44 4.05 -5.77 15.63
CA MET A 44 3.91 -4.57 16.45
C MET A 44 4.70 -3.39 15.87
N LYS A 45 5.95 -3.61 15.45
CA LYS A 45 6.76 -2.57 14.81
C LYS A 45 6.14 -2.07 13.51
N ALA A 46 5.63 -2.97 12.68
CA ALA A 46 4.97 -2.60 11.44
C ALA A 46 3.72 -1.74 11.70
N ARG A 47 2.92 -2.08 12.72
CA ARG A 47 1.79 -1.27 13.17
C ARG A 47 2.22 0.11 13.66
N MET A 48 3.29 0.19 14.45
CA MET A 48 3.82 1.46 14.94
C MET A 48 4.34 2.36 13.82
N GLN A 49 5.04 1.80 12.84
CA GLN A 49 5.47 2.54 11.66
C GLN A 49 4.25 3.06 10.89
N GLY A 50 3.21 2.24 10.73
CA GLY A 50 1.95 2.66 10.12
C GLY A 50 1.27 3.81 10.88
N LEU A 51 1.18 3.73 12.22
CA LEU A 51 0.61 4.79 13.04
C LEU A 51 1.41 6.10 12.98
N ARG A 52 2.74 6.01 13.00
CA ARG A 52 3.63 7.16 12.94
C ARG A 52 3.53 7.87 11.59
N LEU A 53 3.47 7.11 10.51
CA LEU A 53 3.19 7.63 9.17
C LEU A 53 1.83 8.34 9.17
N THR A 54 0.76 7.72 9.66
CA THR A 54 -0.57 8.36 9.68
C THR A 54 -0.64 9.63 10.53
N ASP A 55 0.13 9.70 11.61
CA ASP A 55 0.22 10.89 12.47
C ASP A 55 0.96 12.02 11.72
N GLU A 56 2.07 11.69 11.05
CA GLU A 56 2.83 12.62 10.19
C GLU A 56 1.98 13.13 9.00
N LEU A 57 1.16 12.27 8.37
CA LEU A 57 0.20 12.68 7.33
C LEU A 57 -0.78 13.73 7.86
N SER A 58 -1.36 13.45 9.03
CA SER A 58 -2.31 14.36 9.66
C SER A 58 -1.66 15.69 10.06
N GLY A 59 -0.39 15.66 10.46
CA GLY A 59 0.41 16.84 10.75
C GLY A 59 0.71 17.67 9.51
N ASN A 60 1.09 17.05 8.39
CA ASN A 60 1.37 17.74 7.12
C ASN A 60 0.12 18.44 6.56
N ASP A 61 -1.03 17.77 6.57
CA ASP A 61 -2.30 18.35 6.11
C ASP A 61 -2.74 19.52 7.03
N GLN A 62 -2.58 19.39 8.35
CA GLN A 62 -2.90 20.46 9.30
C GLN A 62 -1.94 21.65 9.18
N GLU A 63 -0.64 21.41 9.01
CA GLU A 63 0.37 22.46 8.83
C GLU A 63 0.12 23.21 7.51
N LEU A 64 -0.19 22.49 6.43
CA LEU A 64 -0.52 23.09 5.14
C LEU A 64 -1.76 23.98 5.26
N ALA A 65 -2.84 23.48 5.88
CA ALA A 65 -4.06 24.25 6.09
C ALA A 65 -3.83 25.50 6.95
N ALA A 66 -3.00 25.40 7.99
CA ALA A 66 -2.66 26.52 8.86
C ALA A 66 -1.83 27.59 8.12
N LEU A 67 -0.91 27.20 7.24
CA LEU A 67 -0.12 28.13 6.43
C LEU A 67 -0.94 28.75 5.29
N GLU A 68 -1.84 27.99 4.65
CA GLU A 68 -2.74 28.50 3.60
C GLU A 68 -3.83 29.44 4.14
N ALA A 69 -4.21 29.30 5.41
CA ALA A 69 -5.17 30.20 6.07
C ALA A 69 -4.58 31.59 6.41
N LYS A 70 -3.25 31.79 6.31
CA LYS A 70 -2.64 33.09 6.59
C LYS A 70 -2.87 34.05 5.42
N GLU A 71 -3.34 35.26 5.73
CA GLU A 71 -3.49 36.34 4.72
C GLU A 71 -2.16 36.82 4.15
N PHE A 72 -1.08 36.73 4.95
CA PHE A 72 0.27 37.12 4.54
C PHE A 72 1.27 36.02 4.87
N THR A 73 2.00 35.56 3.86
CA THR A 73 3.04 34.53 3.98
C THR A 73 4.41 35.08 3.60
N THR A 74 5.41 34.77 4.41
CA THR A 74 6.82 35.05 4.11
C THR A 74 7.34 34.17 2.96
N ALA A 75 8.51 34.50 2.41
CA ALA A 75 9.12 33.68 1.36
C ALA A 75 9.41 32.24 1.82
N ALA A 76 9.93 32.07 3.04
CA ALA A 76 10.20 30.75 3.62
C ALA A 76 8.91 29.92 3.82
N GLU A 77 7.80 30.56 4.19
CA GLU A 77 6.50 29.88 4.31
C GLU A 77 5.95 29.47 2.94
N ARG A 78 6.16 30.27 1.88
CA ARG A 78 5.78 29.88 0.52
C ARG A 78 6.55 28.65 0.02
N ASP A 79 7.85 28.59 0.30
CA ASP A 79 8.66 27.40 -0.02
C ASP A 79 8.20 26.17 0.78
N ARG A 80 7.87 26.38 2.07
CA ARG A 80 7.32 25.32 2.94
C ARG A 80 5.95 24.82 2.45
N ILE A 81 5.06 25.71 2.02
CA ILE A 81 3.77 25.36 1.40
C ILE A 81 4.01 24.52 0.14
N GLY A 82 4.96 24.92 -0.73
CA GLY A 82 5.31 24.14 -1.92
C GLY A 82 5.80 22.73 -1.60
N PHE A 83 6.66 22.60 -0.59
CA PHE A 83 7.13 21.31 -0.09
C PHE A 83 5.98 20.45 0.47
N LEU A 84 5.15 21.03 1.34
CA LEU A 84 4.02 20.33 1.97
C LEU A 84 2.98 19.88 0.94
N ARG A 85 2.66 20.72 -0.05
CA ARG A 85 1.78 20.32 -1.16
C ARG A 85 2.32 19.12 -1.93
N THR A 86 3.63 19.10 -2.17
CA THR A 86 4.29 17.98 -2.86
C THR A 86 4.23 16.71 -2.02
N ALA A 87 4.50 16.81 -0.72
CA ALA A 87 4.44 15.69 0.22
C ALA A 87 3.00 15.12 0.31
N VAL A 88 2.01 15.97 0.58
CA VAL A 88 0.59 15.58 0.67
C VAL A 88 0.09 14.99 -0.64
N ALA A 89 0.47 15.55 -1.79
CA ALA A 89 0.08 15.01 -3.09
C ALA A 89 0.70 13.61 -3.34
N HIS A 90 1.97 13.42 -2.98
CA HIS A 90 2.63 12.13 -3.08
C HIS A 90 1.95 11.10 -2.17
N GLU A 91 1.63 11.47 -0.93
CA GLU A 91 0.96 10.61 0.04
C GLU A 91 -0.46 10.21 -0.41
N LYS A 92 -1.27 11.18 -0.89
CA LYS A 92 -2.58 10.89 -1.48
C LYS A 92 -2.47 9.94 -2.67
N SER A 93 -1.45 10.14 -3.52
CA SER A 93 -1.21 9.25 -4.66
C SER A 93 -0.85 7.82 -4.23
N GLU A 94 -0.11 7.63 -3.13
CA GLU A 94 0.18 6.29 -2.60
C GLU A 94 -1.08 5.59 -2.08
N GLY A 95 -1.97 6.33 -1.42
CA GLY A 95 -3.29 5.84 -1.00
C GLY A 95 -4.14 5.38 -2.19
N ASP A 96 -4.23 6.22 -3.22
CA ASP A 96 -4.93 5.91 -4.48
C ASP A 96 -4.35 4.66 -5.16
N TYR A 97 -3.01 4.50 -5.16
CA TYR A 97 -2.37 3.30 -5.71
C TYR A 97 -2.70 2.06 -4.91
N ALA A 98 -2.78 2.16 -3.58
CA ALA A 98 -3.13 1.03 -2.72
C ALA A 98 -4.58 0.56 -2.98
N GLU A 99 -5.52 1.50 -3.12
CA GLU A 99 -6.92 1.19 -3.45
C GLU A 99 -7.04 0.54 -4.84
N LYS A 100 -6.49 1.19 -5.89
CA LYS A 100 -6.51 0.65 -7.26
C LYS A 100 -5.88 -0.75 -7.32
N ARG A 101 -4.78 -0.95 -6.59
CA ARG A 101 -4.11 -2.26 -6.48
C ARG A 101 -5.01 -3.29 -5.82
N GLY A 102 -5.65 -2.94 -4.71
CA GLY A 102 -6.57 -3.84 -4.00
C GLY A 102 -7.69 -4.34 -4.91
N LEU A 103 -8.31 -3.45 -5.69
CA LEU A 103 -9.36 -3.82 -6.65
C LEU A 103 -8.86 -4.75 -7.75
N ILE A 104 -7.68 -4.47 -8.32
CA ILE A 104 -7.12 -5.25 -9.44
C ILE A 104 -6.57 -6.61 -8.98
N GLU A 105 -6.03 -6.70 -7.77
CA GLU A 105 -5.50 -7.95 -7.21
C GLU A 105 -6.61 -8.87 -6.64
N ALA A 106 -7.77 -8.32 -6.25
CA ALA A 106 -8.86 -9.07 -5.63
C ALA A 106 -9.54 -10.08 -6.57
N ALA A 107 -9.80 -9.69 -7.82
CA ALA A 107 -10.54 -10.52 -8.78
C ALA A 107 -10.21 -10.16 -10.23
N PRO A 108 -10.54 -11.03 -11.21
CA PRO A 108 -10.47 -10.66 -12.62
C PRO A 108 -11.28 -9.40 -12.91
N CYS A 109 -10.67 -8.43 -13.57
CA CYS A 109 -11.29 -7.12 -13.78
C CYS A 109 -10.89 -6.51 -15.13
N THR A 110 -11.59 -5.44 -15.51
CA THR A 110 -11.26 -4.63 -16.69
C THR A 110 -10.72 -3.29 -16.22
N VAL A 111 -9.52 -2.96 -16.66
CA VAL A 111 -8.81 -1.74 -16.29
C VAL A 111 -8.71 -0.83 -17.50
N THR A 112 -9.12 0.43 -17.35
CA THR A 112 -8.91 1.49 -18.34
C THR A 112 -7.83 2.44 -17.84
N PHE A 113 -6.84 2.69 -18.68
CA PHE A 113 -5.74 3.60 -18.37
C PHE A 113 -5.33 4.43 -19.57
N ILE A 114 -4.66 5.54 -19.29
CA ILE A 114 -4.08 6.43 -20.31
C ILE A 114 -2.62 6.02 -20.54
N LYS A 115 -2.25 5.87 -21.80
CA LYS A 115 -0.87 5.61 -22.24
C LYS A 115 -0.06 6.91 -22.29
N ALA A 116 1.26 6.79 -22.41
CA ALA A 116 2.16 7.94 -22.56
C ALA A 116 1.85 8.80 -23.80
N ASP A 117 1.23 8.22 -24.83
CA ASP A 117 0.77 8.90 -26.05
C ASP A 117 -0.60 9.60 -25.87
N GLY A 118 -1.17 9.59 -24.66
CA GLY A 118 -2.48 10.17 -24.35
C GLY A 118 -3.68 9.29 -24.74
N THR A 119 -3.45 8.15 -25.40
CA THR A 119 -4.54 7.27 -25.83
C THR A 119 -5.09 6.47 -24.65
N ARG A 120 -6.42 6.23 -24.68
CA ARG A 120 -7.09 5.36 -23.71
C ARG A 120 -6.95 3.91 -24.15
N ARG A 121 -6.54 3.05 -23.22
CA ARG A 121 -6.47 1.60 -23.42
C ARG A 121 -7.29 0.88 -22.36
N ILE A 122 -8.02 -0.13 -22.81
CA ILE A 122 -8.75 -1.06 -21.96
C ILE A 122 -7.94 -2.37 -21.92
N MET A 123 -7.81 -2.98 -20.75
CA MET A 123 -7.11 -4.24 -20.54
C MET A 123 -7.90 -5.13 -19.60
N ARG A 124 -8.10 -6.39 -19.99
CA ARG A 124 -8.67 -7.42 -19.11
C ARG A 124 -7.57 -8.09 -18.32
N THR A 125 -7.62 -7.97 -16.99
CA THR A 125 -6.58 -8.49 -16.09
C THR A 125 -7.08 -9.70 -15.31
N GLU A 126 -6.23 -10.73 -15.18
CA GLU A 126 -6.50 -11.95 -14.44
C GLU A 126 -5.43 -12.19 -13.37
N PRO A 127 -5.53 -11.56 -12.18
CA PRO A 127 -4.47 -11.60 -11.17
C PRO A 127 -4.09 -13.03 -10.74
N GLY A 128 -5.03 -13.98 -10.75
CA GLY A 128 -4.81 -15.38 -10.38
C GLY A 128 -3.93 -16.20 -11.34
N ARG A 129 -3.72 -15.73 -12.58
CA ARG A 129 -2.89 -16.43 -13.60
C ARG A 129 -1.43 -16.00 -13.62
N LEU A 130 -1.07 -14.93 -12.91
CA LEU A 130 0.33 -14.49 -12.85
C LEU A 130 1.16 -15.53 -12.07
N ILE A 131 1.93 -16.35 -12.79
CA ILE A 131 2.70 -17.47 -12.21
C ILE A 131 3.66 -16.96 -11.12
N ALA A 132 3.46 -17.49 -9.91
CA ALA A 132 4.28 -17.39 -8.69
C ALA A 132 4.87 -16.00 -8.38
N LYS A 133 4.01 -15.11 -7.85
CA LYS A 133 4.41 -14.07 -6.89
C LYS A 133 3.60 -14.22 -5.60
N GLY A 134 4.24 -13.97 -4.46
CA GLY A 134 3.70 -14.23 -3.11
C GLY A 134 4.45 -15.35 -2.38
N ASP A 135 3.86 -15.94 -1.35
CA ASP A 135 4.52 -16.95 -0.50
C ASP A 135 4.92 -18.23 -1.24
N LYS A 136 4.27 -18.50 -2.38
CA LYS A 136 4.57 -19.63 -3.27
C LYS A 136 5.74 -19.35 -4.24
N ALA A 137 6.25 -18.13 -4.29
CA ALA A 137 7.39 -17.76 -5.15
C ALA A 137 8.74 -18.12 -4.51
N THR A 138 9.77 -18.29 -5.33
CA THR A 138 11.14 -18.47 -4.82
C THR A 138 11.57 -17.27 -3.98
N ARG A 139 12.48 -17.47 -3.01
CA ARG A 139 13.01 -16.39 -2.16
C ARG A 139 13.57 -15.22 -2.97
N ALA A 140 14.18 -15.51 -4.12
CA ALA A 140 14.65 -14.51 -5.09
C ALA A 140 13.48 -13.74 -5.74
N GLY A 141 12.42 -14.44 -6.17
CA GLY A 141 11.20 -13.83 -6.73
C GLY A 141 10.45 -12.95 -5.73
N GLN A 142 10.40 -13.35 -4.46
CA GLN A 142 9.84 -12.53 -3.37
C GLN A 142 10.64 -11.24 -3.15
N ARG A 143 11.99 -11.33 -3.12
CA ARG A 143 12.87 -10.16 -3.00
C ARG A 143 12.71 -9.21 -4.19
N ALA A 144 12.73 -9.74 -5.41
CA ALA A 144 12.56 -8.93 -6.62
C ALA A 144 11.20 -8.20 -6.64
N THR A 145 10.13 -8.86 -6.17
CA THR A 145 8.80 -8.26 -6.06
C THR A 145 8.77 -7.15 -5.01
N LYS A 146 9.37 -7.37 -3.83
CA LYS A 146 9.50 -6.33 -2.79
C LYS A 146 10.31 -5.13 -3.26
N THR A 147 11.46 -5.35 -3.89
CA THR A 147 12.31 -4.28 -4.42
C THR A 147 11.59 -3.49 -5.52
N ARG A 148 10.85 -4.16 -6.41
CA ARG A 148 10.08 -3.48 -7.46
C ARG A 148 8.94 -2.64 -6.88
N LYS A 149 8.22 -3.15 -5.89
CA LYS A 149 7.17 -2.40 -5.18
C LYS A 149 7.74 -1.16 -4.49
N ALA A 150 8.92 -1.26 -3.89
CA ALA A 150 9.57 -0.12 -3.23
C ALA A 150 10.10 0.94 -4.20
N ARG A 151 10.60 0.54 -5.38
CA ARG A 151 11.15 1.48 -6.37
C ARG A 151 10.12 2.07 -7.32
N HIS A 152 9.04 1.33 -7.59
CA HIS A 152 7.99 1.71 -8.53
C HIS A 152 6.62 1.39 -7.93
N PRO A 153 6.17 2.18 -6.93
CA PRO A 153 4.93 1.91 -6.20
C PRO A 153 3.68 1.97 -7.09
N ASN A 154 3.74 2.78 -8.14
CA ASN A 154 2.69 2.94 -9.15
C ASN A 154 2.66 1.82 -10.20
N LEU A 155 3.68 0.96 -10.32
CA LEU A 155 3.66 -0.14 -11.30
C LEU A 155 3.07 -1.41 -10.67
N LEU A 156 2.03 -1.93 -11.31
CA LEU A 156 1.37 -3.17 -10.94
C LEU A 156 1.58 -4.23 -12.01
N PRO A 157 2.32 -5.33 -11.74
CA PRO A 157 2.35 -6.46 -12.64
C PRO A 157 1.00 -7.18 -12.66
N VAL A 158 0.46 -7.43 -13.85
CA VAL A 158 -0.82 -8.10 -14.07
C VAL A 158 -0.68 -9.15 -15.17
N TRP A 159 -1.54 -10.16 -15.16
CA TRP A 159 -1.70 -11.03 -16.32
C TRP A 159 -2.73 -10.41 -17.26
N ASP A 160 -2.34 -10.16 -18.51
CA ASP A 160 -3.25 -9.68 -19.55
C ASP A 160 -3.94 -10.90 -20.19
N ALA A 161 -5.26 -10.98 -20.05
CA ALA A 161 -6.06 -12.08 -20.55
C ALA A 161 -6.18 -12.10 -22.07
N GLU A 162 -6.12 -10.93 -22.72
CA GLU A 162 -6.20 -10.86 -24.18
C GLU A 162 -4.86 -11.24 -24.81
N ALA A 163 -3.77 -10.69 -24.27
CA ALA A 163 -2.42 -11.00 -24.75
C ALA A 163 -1.86 -12.33 -24.25
N GLN A 164 -2.54 -13.00 -23.30
CA GLN A 164 -2.09 -14.22 -22.61
C GLN A 164 -0.64 -14.11 -22.10
N ALA A 165 -0.30 -12.96 -21.52
CA ALA A 165 1.08 -12.64 -21.13
C ALA A 165 1.15 -11.75 -19.88
N PRO A 166 2.24 -11.83 -19.09
CA PRO A 166 2.46 -10.89 -18.00
C PRO A 166 2.76 -9.49 -18.55
N ARG A 167 2.02 -8.49 -18.09
CA ARG A 167 2.22 -7.07 -18.39
C ARG A 167 2.31 -6.25 -17.10
N SER A 168 2.49 -4.95 -17.25
CA SER A 168 2.45 -4.01 -16.12
C SER A 168 1.49 -2.88 -16.44
N VAL A 169 0.70 -2.49 -15.44
CA VAL A 169 -0.21 -1.34 -15.46
C VAL A 169 0.38 -0.24 -14.59
N ASN A 170 0.33 1.00 -15.08
CA ASN A 170 0.69 2.17 -14.27
C ASN A 170 -0.57 2.69 -13.56
N LEU A 171 -0.62 2.54 -12.24
CA LEU A 171 -1.74 2.92 -11.39
C LEU A 171 -2.00 4.44 -11.38
N ALA A 172 -0.98 5.26 -11.68
CA ALA A 172 -1.14 6.71 -11.84
C ALA A 172 -2.09 7.07 -12.99
N THR A 173 -2.04 6.29 -14.07
CA THR A 173 -2.80 6.58 -15.28
C THR A 173 -4.10 5.79 -15.41
N VAL A 174 -4.42 4.96 -14.41
CA VAL A 174 -5.70 4.24 -14.35
C VAL A 174 -6.82 5.23 -14.04
N THR A 175 -7.82 5.24 -14.92
CA THR A 175 -9.01 6.09 -14.82
C THR A 175 -10.27 5.32 -14.46
N ARG A 176 -10.30 4.01 -14.72
CA ARG A 176 -11.47 3.18 -14.42
C ARG A 176 -11.08 1.73 -14.14
N VAL A 177 -11.71 1.12 -13.14
CA VAL A 177 -11.62 -0.32 -12.85
C VAL A 177 -13.04 -0.88 -12.76
N VAL A 178 -13.31 -1.95 -13.49
CA VAL A 178 -14.58 -2.69 -13.42
C VAL A 178 -14.31 -4.08 -12.89
N VAL A 179 -14.81 -4.39 -11.69
CA VAL A 179 -14.61 -5.65 -10.98
C VAL A 179 -15.94 -6.15 -10.44
N ASP A 180 -16.27 -7.43 -10.66
CA ASP A 180 -17.53 -8.06 -10.22
C ASP A 180 -18.81 -7.25 -10.52
N GLY A 181 -18.84 -6.57 -11.66
CA GLY A 181 -19.96 -5.71 -12.08
C GLY A 181 -19.98 -4.31 -11.47
N SER A 182 -19.12 -4.02 -10.49
CA SER A 182 -18.94 -2.69 -9.90
C SER A 182 -17.97 -1.86 -10.72
N THR A 183 -18.31 -0.58 -10.96
CA THR A 183 -17.43 0.38 -11.64
C THR A 183 -16.84 1.34 -10.62
N HIS A 184 -15.50 1.46 -10.62
CA HIS A 184 -14.75 2.42 -9.85
C HIS A 184 -14.08 3.41 -10.81
N GLU A 185 -14.30 4.70 -10.61
CA GLU A 185 -13.72 5.77 -11.43
C GLU A 185 -12.67 6.53 -10.64
N PHE A 186 -11.59 6.90 -11.32
CA PHE A 186 -10.43 7.56 -10.75
C PHE A 186 -10.01 8.74 -11.61
N ARG A 187 -9.49 9.79 -10.97
CA ARG A 187 -8.74 10.82 -11.69
C ARG A 187 -7.34 10.27 -12.01
N ALA A 188 -6.92 10.46 -13.25
CA ALA A 188 -5.52 10.22 -13.62
C ALA A 188 -4.68 11.36 -13.05
N ASN A 189 -3.58 11.01 -12.40
CA ASN A 189 -2.60 11.95 -11.83
C ASN A 189 -1.29 11.88 -12.62
#